data_AF-A0A9P8FTN3-F1
#
_entry.id   AF-A0A9P8FTN3-F1
#
_cell.length_a   1.000
_cell.length_b   1.000
_cell.length_c   1.000
_cell.angle_alpha   90.00
_cell.angle_beta   90.00
_cell.angle_gamma   90.00
#
_symmetry.space_group_name_H-M   'P 1'
#
loop_
_entity.id
_entity.type
_entity.pdbx_description
1 polymer ?
#
loop_
_entity_poly.entity_id
_entity_poly.type
_entity_poly.pdbx_seq_one_letter_code
_entity_poly.pdbx_strand_id
1 'polypeptide(L)'
;MRTSILSSAFGMAAFAACQNSTIGSSTFASSTTSLIASSSSSSSLVSSISSTIASSGTSSSPLATAITVALDGSAQFTAINAAVNAAQNSGVPTVLVRAGTYSESIAVSGTQTVTIIGPTASSVAQNQVNIVASGANGVVNIATSNSQGVTLKNLNLTNLATSGTAPALSVRGSKHGIYNCALVSSSYGVYYSSYGFALIASSYIEGTDKLFYNYPTV
;
A
#
# COMPACT_ATOMS: atom_id res chain seq x y z
N MET A 1 31.57 57.03 5.39
CA MET A 1 31.59 55.57 5.67
C MET A 1 31.07 54.83 4.46
N ARG A 2 31.64 53.66 4.19
CA ARG A 2 31.77 53.02 2.89
C ARG A 2 30.45 52.40 2.40
N THR A 3 30.27 52.47 1.09
CA THR A 3 29.28 51.79 0.24
C THR A 3 29.32 50.27 0.41
N SER A 4 28.16 49.60 0.25
CA SER A 4 28.04 48.31 -0.43
C SER A 4 26.59 48.04 -0.84
N ILE A 5 26.36 48.11 -2.16
CA ILE A 5 25.20 47.58 -2.87
C ILE A 5 25.58 46.15 -3.26
N LEU A 6 24.75 45.16 -2.92
CA LEU A 6 24.86 43.79 -3.45
C LEU A 6 23.49 43.32 -3.94
N SER A 7 23.39 43.37 -5.26
CA SER A 7 22.42 42.74 -6.15
C SER A 7 22.72 41.24 -6.31
N SER A 8 21.70 40.38 -6.25
CA SER A 8 21.82 38.98 -6.72
C SER A 8 20.50 38.43 -7.27
N ALA A 9 20.46 38.39 -8.61
CA ALA A 9 19.90 37.40 -9.54
C ALA A 9 18.54 36.73 -9.28
N PHE A 10 17.58 37.08 -10.14
CA PHE A 10 16.42 36.25 -10.50
C PHE A 10 16.86 35.03 -11.34
N GLY A 11 16.52 33.83 -10.89
CA GLY A 11 16.65 32.60 -11.67
C GLY A 11 15.30 32.19 -12.25
N MET A 12 15.08 32.46 -13.54
CA MET A 12 13.99 31.89 -14.35
C MET A 12 14.57 30.71 -15.14
N ALA A 13 14.11 29.49 -14.87
CA ALA A 13 14.43 28.32 -15.68
C ALA A 13 13.16 27.78 -16.34
N ALA A 14 13.29 27.49 -17.63
CA ALA A 14 12.23 27.40 -18.61
C ALA A 14 11.45 26.07 -18.60
N PHE A 15 10.18 26.18 -19.02
CA PHE A 15 9.34 25.06 -19.43
C PHE A 15 9.81 24.54 -20.80
N ALA A 16 10.16 23.26 -20.89
CA ALA A 16 10.34 22.57 -22.16
C ALA A 16 9.09 21.73 -22.46
N ALA A 17 8.28 22.22 -23.39
CA ALA A 17 7.25 21.43 -24.06
C ALA A 17 7.87 20.78 -25.30
N CYS A 18 7.64 19.49 -25.51
CA CYS A 18 7.76 18.87 -26.83
C CYS A 18 6.43 18.19 -27.17
N GLN A 19 5.79 18.71 -28.21
CA GLN A 19 4.60 18.15 -28.84
C GLN A 19 4.98 17.24 -30.01
N ASN A 20 4.20 16.16 -30.13
CA ASN A 20 3.61 15.59 -31.34
C ASN A 20 4.52 15.02 -32.45
N SER A 21 4.26 13.75 -32.77
CA SER A 21 4.19 13.31 -34.16
C SER A 21 2.97 12.40 -34.35
N THR A 22 2.14 12.83 -35.29
CA THR A 22 0.92 12.19 -35.80
C THR A 22 1.27 11.13 -36.85
N ILE A 23 0.37 10.16 -37.05
CA ILE A 23 -0.15 9.63 -38.33
C ILE A 23 -0.33 8.10 -38.24
N GLY A 24 -1.56 7.65 -38.51
CA GLY A 24 -1.87 6.24 -38.71
C GLY A 24 -3.37 5.94 -38.69
N SER A 25 -4.14 6.56 -39.57
CA SER A 25 -5.56 6.24 -39.80
C SER A 25 -5.71 4.85 -40.42
N SER A 26 -6.61 4.03 -39.90
CA SER A 26 -7.28 2.99 -40.70
C SER A 26 -8.69 2.71 -40.19
N THR A 27 -9.64 3.17 -40.98
CA THR A 27 -11.07 2.88 -41.01
C THR A 27 -11.30 1.43 -41.42
N PHE A 28 -12.09 0.66 -40.65
CA PHE A 28 -12.87 -0.49 -41.14
C PHE A 28 -14.12 -0.60 -40.25
N ALA A 29 -15.27 -0.07 -40.72
CA ALA A 29 -16.27 -0.76 -41.52
C ALA A 29 -17.14 -1.73 -40.69
N SER A 30 -18.40 -1.31 -40.54
CA SER A 30 -19.52 -2.04 -39.95
C SER A 30 -19.85 -3.31 -40.74
N SER A 31 -20.39 -4.32 -40.08
CA SER A 31 -21.15 -5.40 -40.75
C SER A 31 -22.35 -5.78 -39.89
N THR A 32 -23.51 -5.35 -40.38
CA THR A 32 -24.83 -5.85 -40.06
C THR A 32 -25.04 -7.24 -40.65
N THR A 33 -25.67 -8.15 -39.90
CA THR A 33 -26.73 -9.03 -40.45
C THR A 33 -27.57 -9.59 -39.30
N SER A 34 -28.84 -9.23 -39.33
CA SER A 34 -29.98 -9.74 -38.56
C SER A 34 -30.53 -11.04 -39.17
N LEU A 35 -31.67 -11.49 -38.62
CA LEU A 35 -32.59 -12.59 -38.99
C LEU A 35 -32.37 -13.82 -38.07
N ILE A 36 -33.38 -14.43 -37.43
CA ILE A 36 -34.68 -14.88 -37.94
C ILE A 36 -35.78 -14.80 -36.85
N ALA A 37 -37.02 -14.77 -37.33
CA ALA A 37 -38.29 -14.39 -36.74
C ALA A 37 -38.94 -15.35 -35.72
N SER A 38 -39.92 -14.74 -35.03
CA SER A 38 -40.94 -15.26 -34.11
C SER A 38 -41.80 -16.40 -34.66
N SER A 39 -42.40 -17.19 -33.76
CA SER A 39 -43.80 -17.66 -33.87
C SER A 39 -44.32 -18.18 -32.53
N SER A 40 -45.61 -17.97 -32.33
CA SER A 40 -46.33 -17.97 -31.06
C SER A 40 -46.96 -19.31 -30.65
N SER A 41 -47.33 -19.36 -29.37
CA SER A 41 -48.60 -19.90 -28.82
C SER A 41 -48.66 -21.31 -28.21
N SER A 42 -49.10 -21.27 -26.94
CA SER A 42 -50.07 -22.15 -26.27
C SER A 42 -49.60 -23.40 -25.51
N SER A 43 -49.55 -23.21 -24.18
CA SER A 43 -50.11 -24.04 -23.10
C SER A 43 -49.97 -25.57 -23.14
N SER A 44 -49.31 -26.12 -22.12
CA SER A 44 -49.89 -27.16 -21.28
C SER A 44 -49.15 -27.26 -19.94
N LEU A 45 -49.94 -27.41 -18.88
CA LEU A 45 -49.50 -27.68 -17.52
C LEU A 45 -48.95 -29.11 -17.45
N VAL A 46 -47.72 -29.29 -16.97
CA VAL A 46 -47.33 -30.52 -16.28
C VAL A 46 -46.27 -30.20 -15.23
N SER A 47 -46.64 -30.43 -13.97
CA SER A 47 -45.74 -30.47 -12.84
C SER A 47 -44.86 -31.71 -12.96
N SER A 48 -43.54 -31.54 -12.97
CA SER A 48 -42.62 -32.62 -12.63
C SER A 48 -41.38 -32.04 -11.97
N ILE A 49 -41.18 -32.50 -10.75
CA ILE A 49 -40.08 -32.19 -9.84
C ILE A 49 -38.76 -32.60 -10.50
N SER A 50 -37.90 -31.62 -10.74
CA SER A 50 -36.47 -31.84 -10.98
C SER A 50 -35.74 -30.60 -10.53
N SER A 51 -35.39 -30.56 -9.25
CA SER A 51 -34.41 -29.63 -8.72
C SER A 51 -33.06 -29.97 -9.35
N THR A 52 -32.76 -29.35 -10.49
CA THR A 52 -31.38 -29.23 -10.97
C THR A 52 -30.62 -28.49 -9.89
N ILE A 53 -29.87 -29.24 -9.09
CA ILE A 53 -28.85 -28.71 -8.20
C ILE A 53 -27.89 -27.99 -9.13
N ALA A 54 -28.00 -26.66 -9.19
CA ALA A 54 -26.95 -25.83 -9.74
C ALA A 54 -25.73 -26.19 -8.91
N SER A 55 -24.84 -26.98 -9.51
CA SER A 55 -23.50 -27.16 -9.01
C SER A 55 -22.87 -25.78 -9.14
N SER A 56 -23.04 -24.97 -8.10
CA SER A 56 -22.17 -23.85 -7.80
C SER A 56 -20.81 -24.50 -7.63
N GLY A 57 -20.10 -24.61 -8.76
CA GLY A 57 -18.71 -24.98 -8.78
C GLY A 57 -18.06 -24.05 -7.80
N THR A 58 -17.68 -24.59 -6.66
CA THR A 58 -16.71 -23.98 -5.80
C THR A 58 -15.45 -23.91 -6.65
N SER A 59 -15.31 -22.81 -7.38
CA SER A 59 -14.01 -22.35 -7.82
C SER A 59 -13.24 -22.14 -6.53
N SER A 60 -12.60 -23.20 -6.05
CA SER A 60 -11.60 -23.16 -5.00
C SER A 60 -10.47 -22.34 -5.60
N SER A 61 -10.65 -21.02 -5.52
CA SER A 61 -9.59 -20.07 -5.73
C SER A 61 -8.43 -20.59 -4.89
N PRO A 62 -7.25 -20.85 -5.49
CA PRO A 62 -6.11 -21.30 -4.71
C PRO A 62 -5.96 -20.36 -3.53
N LEU A 63 -5.75 -20.90 -2.32
CA LEU A 63 -5.58 -20.10 -1.10
C LEU A 63 -4.64 -18.93 -1.44
N ALA A 64 -5.20 -17.73 -1.55
CA ALA A 64 -4.47 -16.61 -2.14
C ALA A 64 -3.27 -16.36 -1.23
N THR A 65 -2.07 -16.62 -1.75
CA THR A 65 -0.86 -16.58 -0.93
C THR A 65 -0.38 -15.15 -0.71
N ALA A 66 -0.92 -14.21 -1.50
CA ALA A 66 -0.69 -12.80 -1.38
C ALA A 66 -1.91 -11.97 -1.82
N ILE A 67 -2.12 -10.86 -1.13
CA ILE A 67 -3.04 -9.78 -1.52
C ILE A 67 -2.24 -8.69 -2.23
N THR A 68 -2.80 -8.07 -3.27
CA THR A 68 -2.13 -7.04 -4.06
C THR A 68 -2.77 -5.66 -3.87
N VAL A 69 -1.94 -4.61 -3.81
CA VAL A 69 -2.36 -3.22 -3.68
C VAL A 69 -1.77 -2.37 -4.79
N ALA A 70 -2.59 -1.56 -5.46
CA ALA A 70 -2.15 -0.62 -6.50
C ALA A 70 -3.11 0.57 -6.59
N LEU A 71 -2.55 1.78 -6.68
CA LEU A 71 -3.31 3.04 -6.70
C LEU A 71 -4.13 3.23 -7.99
N ASP A 72 -3.71 2.60 -9.09
CA ASP A 72 -4.33 2.66 -10.41
C ASP A 72 -5.58 1.78 -10.54
N GLY A 73 -5.92 1.01 -9.49
CA GLY A 73 -7.04 0.07 -9.51
C GLY A 73 -6.75 -1.25 -10.22
N SER A 74 -5.52 -1.49 -10.67
CA SER A 74 -5.11 -2.73 -11.35
C SER A 74 -4.94 -3.94 -10.39
N ALA A 75 -5.14 -3.73 -9.09
CA ALA A 75 -4.96 -4.75 -8.04
C ALA A 75 -6.25 -4.97 -7.23
N GLN A 76 -6.19 -5.89 -6.27
CA GLN A 76 -7.35 -6.24 -5.43
C GLN A 76 -7.79 -5.09 -4.51
N PHE A 77 -6.84 -4.26 -4.08
CA PHE A 77 -7.10 -3.11 -3.23
C PHE A 77 -6.37 -1.87 -3.75
N THR A 78 -6.93 -0.70 -3.47
CA THR A 78 -6.29 0.60 -3.72
C THR A 78 -5.62 1.16 -2.47
N ALA A 79 -6.10 0.79 -1.29
CA ALA A 79 -5.57 1.19 0.02
C ALA A 79 -4.84 0.04 0.73
N ILE A 80 -3.69 0.35 1.32
CA ILE A 80 -2.87 -0.63 2.06
C ILE A 80 -3.58 -1.06 3.33
N ASN A 81 -4.23 -0.14 4.05
CA ASN A 81 -4.93 -0.46 5.30
C ASN A 81 -6.04 -1.50 5.08
N ALA A 82 -6.83 -1.35 4.00
CA ALA A 82 -7.86 -2.30 3.62
C ALA A 82 -7.28 -3.68 3.28
N ALA A 83 -6.17 -3.72 2.54
CA ALA A 83 -5.48 -4.96 2.19
C ALA A 83 -4.90 -5.69 3.40
N VAL A 84 -4.31 -4.95 4.35
CA VAL A 84 -3.82 -5.50 5.62
C VAL A 84 -4.96 -6.10 6.44
N ASN A 85 -6.09 -5.39 6.53
CA ASN A 85 -7.27 -5.88 7.26
C ASN A 85 -7.80 -7.19 6.62
N ALA A 86 -7.94 -7.20 5.30
CA ALA A 86 -8.34 -8.40 4.55
C ALA A 86 -7.35 -9.56 4.74
N ALA A 87 -6.05 -9.28 4.67
CA ALA A 87 -4.99 -10.28 4.88
C ALA A 87 -5.11 -10.94 6.26
N GLN A 88 -5.32 -10.15 7.30
CA GLN A 88 -5.45 -10.65 8.67
C GLN A 88 -6.74 -11.47 8.87
N ASN A 89 -7.86 -11.06 8.28
CA ASN A 89 -9.13 -11.78 8.41
C ASN A 89 -9.14 -13.10 7.62
N SER A 90 -8.48 -13.12 6.45
CA SER A 90 -8.41 -14.29 5.58
C SER A 90 -7.21 -15.20 5.88
N GLY A 91 -6.34 -14.82 6.83
CA GLY A 91 -5.13 -15.57 7.15
C GLY A 91 -4.08 -15.58 6.02
N VAL A 92 -4.10 -14.59 5.14
CA VAL A 92 -3.14 -14.43 4.04
C VAL A 92 -1.90 -13.71 4.58
N PRO A 93 -0.70 -14.31 4.50
CA PRO A 93 0.47 -13.75 5.19
C PRO A 93 1.14 -12.59 4.47
N THR A 94 0.80 -12.31 3.21
CA THR A 94 1.56 -11.36 2.37
C THR A 94 0.65 -10.33 1.71
N VAL A 95 1.06 -9.06 1.77
CA VAL A 95 0.49 -7.91 1.07
C VAL A 95 1.57 -7.32 0.16
N LEU A 96 1.40 -7.48 -1.15
CA LEU A 96 2.27 -6.94 -2.20
C LEU A 96 1.77 -5.55 -2.58
N VAL A 97 2.59 -4.53 -2.31
CA VAL A 97 2.28 -3.14 -2.62
C VAL A 97 3.01 -2.73 -3.89
N ARG A 98 2.29 -2.19 -4.88
CA ARG A 98 2.88 -1.68 -6.12
C ARG A 98 3.53 -0.32 -5.89
N ALA A 99 4.40 0.07 -6.82
CA ALA A 99 5.06 1.37 -6.78
C ALA A 99 4.01 2.50 -6.71
N GLY A 100 4.27 3.48 -5.85
CA GLY A 100 3.35 4.59 -5.66
C GLY A 100 3.54 5.31 -4.32
N THR A 101 2.85 6.44 -4.19
CA THR A 101 2.76 7.21 -2.96
C THR A 101 1.38 7.03 -2.33
N TYR A 102 1.34 6.41 -1.17
CA TYR A 102 0.14 6.09 -0.41
C TYR A 102 -0.02 7.07 0.75
N SER A 103 -1.02 7.94 0.67
CA SER A 103 -1.29 8.97 1.68
C SER A 103 -2.26 8.45 2.75
N GLU A 104 -1.83 7.44 3.52
CA GLU A 104 -2.66 6.80 4.55
C GLU A 104 -1.83 6.34 5.76
N SER A 105 -2.48 6.27 6.93
CA SER A 105 -1.94 5.58 8.11
C SER A 105 -2.39 4.12 8.13
N ILE A 106 -1.45 3.21 8.36
CA ILE A 106 -1.66 1.77 8.38
C ILE A 106 -1.78 1.31 9.83
N ALA A 107 -2.88 0.63 10.16
CA ALA A 107 -3.09 0.01 11.47
C ALA A 107 -3.08 -1.52 11.33
N VAL A 108 -2.20 -2.18 12.08
CA VAL A 108 -2.13 -3.64 12.17
C VAL A 108 -2.68 -4.06 13.53
N SER A 109 -3.93 -4.52 13.54
CA SER A 109 -4.68 -4.80 14.78
C SER A 109 -5.05 -6.28 14.95
N GLY A 110 -5.00 -7.08 13.89
CA GLY A 110 -5.26 -8.52 13.94
C GLY A 110 -4.10 -9.33 14.54
N THR A 111 -4.39 -10.59 14.88
CA THR A 111 -3.43 -11.52 15.47
C THR A 111 -2.58 -12.24 14.43
N GLN A 112 -3.06 -12.38 13.19
CA GLN A 112 -2.35 -13.14 12.16
C GLN A 112 -1.07 -12.43 11.70
N THR A 113 -0.10 -13.22 11.25
CA THR A 113 1.14 -12.71 10.65
C THR A 113 0.84 -11.95 9.38
N VAL A 114 1.46 -10.79 9.19
CA VAL A 114 1.36 -10.00 7.95
C VAL A 114 2.71 -9.47 7.50
N THR A 115 3.01 -9.66 6.21
CA THR A 115 4.18 -9.14 5.54
C THR A 115 3.75 -8.12 4.51
N ILE A 116 4.12 -6.86 4.69
CA ILE A 116 3.87 -5.79 3.73
C ILE A 116 5.17 -5.57 2.97
N ILE A 117 5.15 -5.79 1.66
CA ILE A 117 6.34 -5.77 0.82
C ILE A 117 6.11 -4.95 -0.45
N GLY A 118 7.01 -4.01 -0.70
CA GLY A 118 7.08 -3.27 -1.96
C GLY A 118 7.80 -4.06 -3.07
N PRO A 119 7.94 -3.49 -4.28
CA PRO A 119 8.76 -4.08 -5.32
C PRO A 119 10.20 -4.30 -4.86
N THR A 120 10.87 -5.30 -5.43
CA THR A 120 12.26 -5.62 -5.09
C THR A 120 13.16 -4.39 -5.27
N ALA A 121 13.92 -4.07 -4.24
CA ALA A 121 14.91 -3.00 -4.24
C ALA A 121 16.21 -3.51 -3.61
N SER A 122 17.35 -3.13 -4.17
CA SER A 122 18.68 -3.54 -3.67
C SER A 122 19.20 -2.63 -2.55
N SER A 123 18.61 -1.45 -2.38
CA SER A 123 18.92 -0.51 -1.31
C SER A 123 17.69 0.33 -0.96
N VAL A 124 17.74 1.00 0.19
CA VAL A 124 16.62 1.84 0.66
C VAL A 124 16.28 2.97 -0.32
N ALA A 125 17.29 3.55 -0.98
CA ALA A 125 17.10 4.62 -1.97
C ALA A 125 16.34 4.16 -3.24
N GLN A 126 16.27 2.85 -3.50
CA GLN A 126 15.55 2.26 -4.64
C GLN A 126 14.14 1.81 -4.28
N ASN A 127 13.69 2.00 -3.03
CA ASN A 127 12.33 1.71 -2.64
C ASN A 127 11.35 2.55 -3.46
N GLN A 128 10.31 1.91 -4.00
CA GLN A 128 9.33 2.54 -4.89
C GLN A 128 7.96 2.76 -4.22
N VAL A 129 7.83 2.38 -2.95
CA VAL A 129 6.60 2.53 -2.17
C VAL A 129 6.83 3.57 -1.09
N ASN A 130 6.13 4.69 -1.21
CA ASN A 130 6.21 5.79 -0.25
C ASN A 130 4.89 5.88 0.50
N ILE A 131 4.90 5.63 1.80
CA ILE A 131 3.72 5.73 2.65
C ILE A 131 3.92 6.97 3.51
N VAL A 132 3.04 7.94 3.30
CA VAL A 132 3.20 9.29 3.85
C VAL A 132 1.94 9.67 4.60
N ALA A 133 2.05 9.97 5.88
CA ALA A 133 0.90 10.36 6.70
C ALA A 133 1.31 11.35 7.79
N SER A 134 0.31 11.95 8.43
CA SER A 134 0.49 12.80 9.62
C SER A 134 -0.32 12.21 10.76
N GLY A 135 0.33 11.55 11.72
CA GLY A 135 -0.39 10.87 12.79
C GLY A 135 0.43 10.67 14.06
N ALA A 136 -0.20 10.90 15.22
CA ALA A 136 0.43 10.73 16.53
C ALA A 136 0.78 9.26 16.86
N ASN A 137 0.04 8.30 16.28
CA ASN A 137 0.31 6.86 16.44
C ASN A 137 1.28 6.32 15.38
N GLY A 138 1.75 7.19 14.50
CA GLY A 138 2.67 6.90 13.41
C GLY A 138 2.03 6.50 12.10
N VAL A 139 2.89 6.36 11.07
CA VAL A 139 2.47 5.98 9.72
C VAL A 139 2.05 4.51 9.69
N VAL A 140 2.85 3.64 10.30
CA VAL A 140 2.47 2.25 10.58
C VAL A 140 2.37 2.08 12.09
N ASN A 141 1.21 1.62 12.55
CA ASN A 141 0.93 1.34 13.95
C ASN A 141 0.56 -0.12 14.14
N ILE A 142 1.41 -0.88 14.81
CA ILE A 142 1.14 -2.25 15.24
C ILE A 142 0.55 -2.15 16.65
N ALA A 143 -0.78 -2.13 16.74
CA ALA A 143 -1.47 -1.78 17.97
C ALA A 143 -1.56 -2.94 18.98
N THR A 144 -1.43 -4.18 18.51
CA THR A 144 -1.67 -5.39 19.32
C THR A 144 -0.38 -6.13 19.65
N SER A 145 -0.21 -6.47 20.94
CA SER A 145 0.85 -7.36 21.41
C SER A 145 0.65 -8.83 21.01
N ASN A 146 -0.55 -9.17 20.55
CA ASN A 146 -0.94 -10.54 20.21
C ASN A 146 -0.76 -10.84 18.70
N SER A 147 -0.12 -9.94 17.96
CA SER A 147 0.28 -10.24 16.58
C SER A 147 1.32 -11.36 16.57
N GLN A 148 1.12 -12.34 15.70
CA GLN A 148 2.04 -13.45 15.50
C GLN A 148 3.32 -13.04 14.74
N GLY A 149 3.35 -11.82 14.21
CA GLY A 149 4.50 -11.18 13.59
C GLY A 149 4.10 -10.18 12.51
N VAL A 150 4.87 -9.10 12.39
CA VAL A 150 4.66 -8.11 11.32
C VAL A 150 5.99 -7.87 10.63
N THR A 151 6.01 -8.02 9.32
CA THR A 151 7.21 -7.79 8.51
C THR A 151 6.98 -6.67 7.52
N LEU A 152 7.89 -5.70 7.48
CA LEU A 152 7.90 -4.59 6.53
C LEU A 152 9.16 -4.71 5.67
N LYS A 153 8.99 -4.70 4.33
CA LYS A 153 10.12 -4.81 3.39
C LYS A 153 10.01 -3.85 2.22
N ASN A 154 11.11 -3.17 1.92
CA ASN A 154 11.23 -2.31 0.72
C ASN A 154 10.20 -1.15 0.71
N LEU A 155 9.97 -0.52 1.87
CA LEU A 155 9.00 0.56 2.05
C LEU A 155 9.66 1.83 2.59
N ASN A 156 9.16 2.99 2.19
CA ASN A 156 9.50 4.27 2.79
C ASN A 156 8.31 4.75 3.61
N LEU A 157 8.54 5.08 4.88
CA LEU A 157 7.54 5.47 5.87
C LEU A 157 7.88 6.87 6.37
N THR A 158 7.07 7.85 6.01
CA THR A 158 7.33 9.26 6.35
C THR A 158 6.17 9.84 7.16
N ASN A 159 6.44 10.19 8.41
CA ASN A 159 5.52 10.95 9.24
C ASN A 159 5.79 12.44 9.11
N LEU A 160 4.79 13.19 8.62
CA LEU A 160 4.89 14.64 8.42
C LEU A 160 4.44 15.46 9.63
N ALA A 161 3.94 14.83 10.70
CA ALA A 161 3.57 15.56 11.90
C ALA A 161 4.81 16.16 12.59
N THR A 162 4.71 17.43 12.98
CA THR A 162 5.83 18.24 13.50
C THR A 162 5.73 18.53 15.00
N SER A 163 4.77 17.92 15.69
CA SER A 163 4.55 18.15 17.12
C SER A 163 4.19 16.86 17.85
N GLY A 164 4.55 16.80 19.13
CA GLY A 164 4.34 15.62 19.96
C GLY A 164 5.17 14.41 19.49
N THR A 165 4.80 13.23 19.97
CA THR A 165 5.38 11.96 19.51
C THR A 165 4.71 11.59 18.20
N ALA A 166 5.48 11.50 17.11
CA ALA A 166 4.96 11.21 15.78
C ALA A 166 5.85 10.17 15.06
N PRO A 167 5.78 8.89 15.45
CA PRO A 167 6.68 7.87 14.91
C PRO A 167 6.47 7.64 13.41
N ALA A 168 7.50 7.23 12.68
CA ALA A 168 7.28 6.57 11.39
C ALA A 168 6.65 5.19 11.62
N LEU A 169 7.12 4.49 12.65
CA LEU A 169 6.69 3.15 13.01
C LEU A 169 6.46 3.03 14.53
N SER A 170 5.25 2.68 14.92
CA SER A 170 4.86 2.35 16.29
C SER A 170 4.67 0.85 16.44
N VAL A 171 5.39 0.24 17.38
CA VAL A 171 5.45 -1.22 17.54
C VAL A 171 5.06 -1.62 18.95
N ARG A 172 4.17 -2.61 19.02
CA ARG A 172 3.82 -3.35 20.22
C ARG A 172 3.70 -4.83 19.86
N GLY A 173 4.33 -5.69 20.65
CA GLY A 173 4.44 -7.12 20.37
C GLY A 173 5.86 -7.55 19.99
N SER A 174 6.01 -8.82 19.67
CA SER A 174 7.29 -9.44 19.33
C SER A 174 7.27 -10.04 17.94
N LYS A 175 8.46 -10.39 17.42
CA LYS A 175 8.65 -10.99 16.08
C LYS A 175 8.33 -10.02 14.94
N HIS A 176 8.68 -8.75 15.14
CA HIS A 176 8.57 -7.75 14.09
C HIS A 176 9.88 -7.65 13.30
N GLY A 177 9.78 -7.58 11.98
CA GLY A 177 10.94 -7.50 11.09
C GLY A 177 10.83 -6.32 10.15
N ILE A 178 11.82 -5.44 10.14
CA ILE A 178 11.89 -4.25 9.30
C ILE A 178 13.16 -4.35 8.46
N TYR A 179 13.01 -4.54 7.16
CA TYR A 179 14.12 -4.81 6.26
C TYR A 179 14.11 -3.87 5.07
N ASN A 180 15.24 -3.20 4.81
CA ASN A 180 15.36 -2.29 3.67
C ASN A 180 14.24 -1.23 3.65
N CYS A 181 13.90 -0.66 4.80
CA CYS A 181 12.91 0.40 4.90
C CYS A 181 13.56 1.75 5.20
N ALA A 182 12.93 2.84 4.77
CA ALA A 182 13.22 4.18 5.28
C ALA A 182 12.17 4.54 6.34
N LEU A 183 12.60 4.90 7.54
CA LEU A 183 11.76 5.40 8.61
C LEU A 183 12.11 6.88 8.82
N VAL A 184 11.19 7.78 8.49
CA VAL A 184 11.42 9.22 8.56
C VAL A 184 10.33 9.88 9.40
N SER A 185 10.70 10.71 10.37
CA SER A 185 9.76 11.53 11.13
C SER A 185 10.24 12.97 11.26
N SER A 186 9.32 13.91 11.08
CA SER A 186 9.54 15.35 11.31
C SER A 186 9.43 15.77 12.79
N SER A 187 9.28 14.81 13.73
CA SER A 187 9.17 15.07 15.17
C SER A 187 9.91 14.00 15.98
N TYR A 188 9.62 13.92 17.28
CA TYR A 188 10.21 12.97 18.22
C TYR A 188 9.73 11.54 17.99
N GLY A 189 10.64 10.57 18.15
CA GLY A 189 10.27 9.15 18.29
C GLY A 189 10.09 8.39 16.99
N VAL A 190 11.02 8.48 16.03
CA VAL A 190 10.91 7.83 14.69
C VAL A 190 10.47 6.36 14.79
N TYR A 191 11.12 5.60 15.67
CA TYR A 191 10.72 4.27 16.08
C TYR A 191 10.19 4.31 17.51
N TYR A 192 8.91 4.04 17.67
CA TYR A 192 8.26 3.97 18.98
C TYR A 192 8.08 2.52 19.40
N SER A 193 8.65 2.15 20.56
CA SER A 193 8.54 0.79 21.11
C SER A 193 7.76 0.79 22.41
N SER A 194 6.68 0.00 22.50
CA SER A 194 5.97 -0.21 23.75
C SER A 194 6.49 -1.42 24.53
N TYR A 195 6.39 -2.61 23.96
CA TYR A 195 6.82 -3.88 24.56
C TYR A 195 7.11 -4.89 23.45
N GLY A 196 8.16 -5.70 23.64
CA GLY A 196 8.52 -6.83 22.78
C GLY A 196 9.77 -6.61 21.93
N PHE A 197 9.97 -7.45 20.93
CA PHE A 197 11.21 -7.49 20.13
C PHE A 197 10.96 -7.26 18.64
N ALA A 198 11.78 -6.40 18.04
CA ALA A 198 11.83 -6.16 16.61
C ALA A 198 13.28 -6.23 16.09
N LEU A 199 13.45 -6.72 14.86
CA LEU A 199 14.70 -6.64 14.12
C LEU A 199 14.56 -5.54 13.06
N ILE A 200 15.46 -4.55 13.09
CA ILE A 200 15.59 -3.55 12.04
C ILE A 200 16.94 -3.79 11.36
N ALA A 201 16.92 -4.10 10.06
CA ALA A 201 18.12 -4.45 9.30
C ALA A 201 18.15 -3.76 7.94
N SER A 202 19.35 -3.34 7.52
CA SER A 202 19.59 -2.66 6.24
C SER A 202 18.63 -1.48 5.98
N SER A 203 18.21 -0.78 7.03
CA SER A 203 17.19 0.25 6.97
C SER A 203 17.79 1.62 7.27
N TYR A 204 17.14 2.66 6.76
CA TYR A 204 17.48 4.05 7.01
C TYR A 204 16.52 4.62 8.06
N ILE A 205 17.04 5.35 9.04
CA ILE A 205 16.24 5.97 10.11
C ILE A 205 16.66 7.44 10.20
N GLU A 206 15.69 8.33 10.05
CA GLU A 206 15.88 9.79 10.10
C GLU A 206 14.80 10.42 10.97
N GLY A 207 15.22 11.34 11.82
CA GLY A 207 14.30 12.21 12.54
C GLY A 207 15.04 13.26 13.35
N THR A 208 14.27 14.16 13.95
CA THR A 208 14.82 15.36 14.60
C THR A 208 15.43 15.06 15.97
N ASP A 209 14.77 14.22 16.78
CA ASP A 209 15.22 13.86 18.13
C ASP A 209 14.55 12.54 18.59
N LYS A 210 15.18 11.84 19.54
CA LYS A 210 14.77 10.53 20.09
C LYS A 210 14.40 9.53 19.00
N LEU A 211 15.37 9.16 18.14
CA LEU A 211 15.14 8.22 17.03
C LEU A 211 14.47 6.92 17.49
N PHE A 212 14.83 6.42 18.67
CA PHE A 212 14.19 5.30 19.33
C PHE A 212 13.59 5.78 20.65
N TYR A 213 12.29 5.56 20.88
CA TYR A 213 11.58 6.14 22.02
C TYR A 213 10.69 5.13 22.78
N ASN A 214 10.45 5.46 24.05
CA ASN A 214 9.72 4.70 25.08
C ASN A 214 10.52 3.52 25.69
N TYR A 215 10.28 2.25 25.32
CA TYR A 215 11.02 1.11 25.88
C TYR A 215 11.78 0.26 24.85
N PRO A 216 12.64 0.83 23.99
CA PRO A 216 13.58 0.05 23.20
C PRO A 216 14.75 -0.39 24.07
N THR A 217 14.85 -1.68 24.40
CA THR A 217 16.08 -2.27 24.95
C THR A 217 16.91 -2.80 23.79
N VAL A 218 18.06 -2.17 23.53
CA VAL A 218 18.98 -2.51 22.44
C VAL A 218 20.06 -3.48 22.90
#